data_AF-A0A914YFR5-F1
#
_entry.id   AF-A0A914YFR5-F1
#
_cell.length_a   1.000
_cell.length_b   1.000
_cell.length_c   1.000
_cell.angle_alpha   90.00
_cell.angle_beta   90.00
_cell.angle_gamma   90.00
#
_symmetry.space_group_name_H-M   'P 1'
#
loop_
_entity.id
_entity.type
_entity.pdbx_description
1 polymer ?
#
loop_
_entity_poly.entity_id
_entity_poly.type
_entity_poly.pdbx_seq_one_letter_code
_entity_poly.pdbx_strand_id
1 'polypeptide(L)'
;MRNRIKKSTAPQAQTGASRRKFLSGAAAGTAAAATMGFPAIARAQGPINFRFQSTWPTVDIFHEFALDFAKKINDMTGGDLKIEVLPAGAVVPAFGLLDAVSKGTLDGGHGVLGYNYGKQNALALFSSGPAFGMDANMVLAWHKYGGGKELLAKLYDAIGGNVVSFLTGPMPTQPFGWFKKPITKTEDLKGLKFRTNGLAIDLFTEMGAAVNALPGGEIVPALDRGLLDGAEFNNAASDRALGFPDV
;
A
#
# COMPACT_ATOMS: atom_id res chain seq x y z
N MET A 1 25.35 -22.80 -84.22
CA MET A 1 24.07 -23.54 -84.17
C MET A 1 23.16 -22.86 -83.14
N ARG A 2 22.23 -21.99 -83.57
CA ARG A 2 20.77 -22.24 -83.70
C ARG A 2 20.06 -22.57 -82.38
N ASN A 3 19.32 -21.58 -81.84
CA ASN A 3 17.91 -21.60 -81.34
C ASN A 3 17.72 -20.43 -80.33
N ARG A 4 16.91 -19.36 -80.54
CA ARG A 4 15.41 -19.24 -80.60
C ARG A 4 14.80 -19.84 -79.29
N ILE A 5 14.04 -19.19 -78.39
CA ILE A 5 12.92 -18.22 -78.45
C ILE A 5 12.64 -17.60 -77.03
N LYS A 6 12.26 -16.30 -76.99
CA LYS A 6 11.30 -15.52 -76.12
C LYS A 6 10.52 -16.26 -74.99
N LYS A 7 10.12 -15.73 -73.82
CA LYS A 7 9.42 -14.49 -73.31
C LYS A 7 9.55 -14.55 -71.76
N SER A 8 9.53 -13.48 -70.96
CA SER A 8 8.32 -12.77 -70.53
C SER A 8 8.71 -11.67 -69.53
N THR A 9 8.17 -10.47 -69.71
CA THR A 9 8.29 -9.31 -68.84
C THR A 9 7.32 -9.38 -67.66
N ALA A 10 7.80 -9.09 -66.46
CA ALA A 10 6.97 -8.65 -65.32
C ALA A 10 7.72 -7.54 -64.57
N PRO A 11 7.13 -6.35 -64.37
CA PRO A 11 7.59 -5.43 -63.34
C PRO A 11 6.83 -5.64 -62.02
N GLN A 12 7.62 -5.58 -60.95
CA GLN A 12 7.24 -5.65 -59.55
C GLN A 12 6.24 -4.57 -59.13
N ALA A 13 5.37 -4.91 -58.18
CA ALA A 13 4.52 -3.99 -57.44
C ALA A 13 5.25 -3.45 -56.19
N GLN A 14 5.14 -2.14 -55.92
CA GLN A 14 5.04 -1.52 -54.58
C GLN A 14 4.86 0.01 -54.73
N THR A 15 3.68 0.55 -54.37
CA THR A 15 3.31 1.27 -53.12
C THR A 15 3.60 2.78 -53.12
N GLY A 16 2.57 3.59 -52.82
CA GLY A 16 2.75 5.02 -52.51
C GLY A 16 1.56 5.94 -52.74
N ALA A 17 0.32 5.59 -52.34
CA ALA A 17 -0.73 6.61 -52.25
C ALA A 17 -0.49 7.53 -51.04
N SER A 18 -0.03 8.74 -51.31
CA SER A 18 0.29 9.77 -50.33
C SER A 18 -0.94 10.20 -49.51
N ARG A 19 -0.87 9.99 -48.19
CA ARG A 19 -1.84 10.48 -47.17
C ARG A 19 -2.00 12.01 -47.15
N ARG A 20 -1.19 12.75 -47.90
CA ARG A 20 -1.16 14.22 -47.91
C ARG A 20 -2.17 14.87 -48.87
N LYS A 21 -2.88 14.08 -49.70
CA LYS A 21 -3.91 14.61 -50.63
C LYS A 21 -5.33 14.64 -50.05
N PHE A 22 -5.56 14.12 -48.84
CA PHE A 22 -6.89 14.13 -48.22
C PHE A 22 -7.24 15.44 -47.49
N LEU A 23 -6.29 16.37 -47.34
CA LEU A 23 -6.49 17.63 -46.59
C LEU A 23 -6.57 18.89 -47.46
N SER A 24 -6.50 18.77 -48.80
CA SER A 24 -6.50 19.93 -49.72
C SER A 24 -7.83 20.16 -50.46
N GLY A 25 -8.89 19.42 -50.11
CA GLY A 25 -10.19 19.49 -50.78
C GLY A 25 -11.31 20.23 -50.04
N ALA A 26 -11.00 21.17 -49.16
CA ALA A 26 -12.01 21.90 -48.37
C ALA A 26 -11.94 23.40 -48.62
N ALA A 27 -12.23 23.82 -49.86
CA ALA A 27 -12.53 25.21 -50.18
C ALA A 27 -13.52 25.27 -51.33
N ALA A 28 -14.81 25.26 -50.97
CA ALA A 28 -15.96 25.85 -51.66
C ALA A 28 -17.19 24.92 -51.66
N GLY A 29 -18.27 25.38 -51.02
CA GLY A 29 -19.62 24.98 -51.41
C GLY A 29 -20.40 24.17 -50.37
N THR A 30 -21.57 24.73 -50.04
CA THR A 30 -22.78 24.08 -49.51
C THR A 30 -22.80 23.67 -48.04
N ALA A 31 -23.46 24.53 -47.25
CA ALA A 31 -24.08 24.21 -45.99
C ALA A 31 -25.16 23.12 -46.20
N ALA A 32 -24.81 21.86 -46.00
CA ALA A 32 -25.68 20.76 -45.61
C ALA A 32 -24.86 19.47 -45.48
N ALA A 33 -25.13 18.68 -44.44
CA ALA A 33 -24.61 17.34 -44.19
C ALA A 33 -23.14 17.21 -43.73
N ALA A 34 -22.93 17.43 -42.43
CA ALA A 34 -22.00 16.63 -41.63
C ALA A 34 -22.27 16.85 -40.14
N THR A 35 -23.39 16.36 -39.62
CA THR A 35 -23.37 15.73 -38.29
C THR A 35 -22.52 14.47 -38.41
N MET A 36 -21.22 14.63 -38.66
CA MET A 36 -20.25 13.60 -38.34
C MET A 36 -20.34 13.48 -36.83
N GLY A 37 -21.13 12.51 -36.39
CA GLY A 37 -21.06 12.02 -35.03
C GLY A 37 -19.60 11.65 -34.80
N PHE A 38 -18.87 12.56 -34.14
CA PHE A 38 -17.79 12.12 -33.30
C PHE A 38 -18.36 10.95 -32.49
N PRO A 39 -17.68 9.79 -32.42
CA PRO A 39 -18.10 8.79 -31.46
C PRO A 39 -18.18 9.55 -30.14
N ALA A 40 -19.40 9.66 -29.60
CA ALA A 40 -19.55 10.07 -28.24
C ALA A 40 -18.71 9.03 -27.50
N ILE A 41 -17.54 9.46 -27.00
CA ILE A 41 -16.83 8.70 -26.00
C ILE A 41 -17.81 8.73 -24.84
N ALA A 42 -18.70 7.74 -24.81
CA ALA A 42 -19.47 7.43 -23.64
C ALA A 42 -18.40 7.24 -22.57
N ARG A 43 -18.23 8.24 -21.69
CA ARG A 43 -17.58 8.07 -20.41
C ARG A 43 -18.49 7.09 -19.65
N ALA A 44 -18.29 5.81 -19.94
CA ALA A 44 -19.07 4.73 -19.40
C ALA A 44 -18.76 4.61 -17.92
N GLN A 45 -19.83 4.63 -17.11
CA GLN A 45 -19.85 4.65 -15.65
C GLN A 45 -19.27 5.92 -15.02
N GLY A 46 -20.01 6.49 -14.06
CA GLY A 46 -19.49 7.57 -13.20
C GLY A 46 -18.23 7.13 -12.44
N PRO A 47 -17.64 8.01 -11.63
CA PRO A 47 -16.38 7.71 -10.95
C PRO A 47 -16.47 6.41 -10.17
N ILE A 48 -15.47 5.52 -10.33
CA ILE A 48 -15.34 4.33 -9.50
C ILE A 48 -14.97 4.82 -8.10
N ASN A 49 -15.76 4.44 -7.09
CA ASN A 49 -15.51 4.86 -5.71
C ASN A 49 -14.96 3.69 -4.91
N PHE A 50 -13.75 3.85 -4.38
CA PHE A 50 -13.12 2.90 -3.47
C PHE A 50 -13.13 3.45 -2.05
N ARG A 51 -13.53 2.61 -1.10
CA ARG A 51 -13.50 2.90 0.33
C ARG A 51 -12.31 2.19 0.96
N PHE A 52 -11.35 2.99 1.39
CA PHE A 52 -10.17 2.53 2.10
C PHE A 52 -10.34 2.78 3.59
N GLN A 53 -9.74 1.93 4.42
CA GLN A 53 -9.57 2.22 5.85
C GLN A 53 -8.10 2.16 6.24
N SER A 54 -7.67 3.13 7.04
CA SER A 54 -6.37 3.16 7.69
C SER A 54 -6.38 2.34 8.99
N THR A 55 -5.24 1.81 9.44
CA THR A 55 -5.08 1.27 10.81
C THR A 55 -4.60 2.32 11.82
N TRP A 56 -4.37 3.55 11.36
CA TRP A 56 -3.71 4.62 12.13
C TRP A 56 -4.73 5.59 12.74
N PRO A 57 -4.47 6.13 13.96
CA PRO A 57 -5.21 7.26 14.50
C PRO A 57 -5.17 8.46 13.55
N THR A 58 -6.22 9.29 13.53
CA THR A 58 -6.31 10.45 12.61
C THR A 58 -5.19 11.47 12.78
N VAL A 59 -4.67 11.61 14.00
CA VAL A 59 -3.58 12.54 14.35
C VAL A 59 -2.20 12.03 13.95
N ASP A 60 -2.09 10.76 13.54
CA ASP A 60 -0.82 10.12 13.24
C ASP A 60 -0.40 10.32 11.77
N ILE A 61 0.91 10.49 11.55
CA ILE A 61 1.48 10.77 10.22
C ILE A 61 1.22 9.65 9.19
N PHE A 62 1.03 8.40 9.61
CA PHE A 62 0.71 7.32 8.67
C PHE A 62 -0.75 7.36 8.21
N HIS A 63 -1.64 8.06 8.93
CA HIS A 63 -2.96 8.39 8.41
C HIS A 63 -2.85 9.47 7.31
N GLU A 64 -2.02 10.49 7.54
CA GLU A 64 -1.71 11.51 6.53
C GLU A 64 -1.13 10.88 5.26
N PHE A 65 -0.19 9.92 5.37
CA PHE A 65 0.35 9.21 4.21
C PHE A 65 -0.71 8.42 3.43
N ALA A 66 -1.71 7.85 4.11
CA ALA A 66 -2.82 7.18 3.45
C ALA A 66 -3.69 8.17 2.67
N LEU A 67 -3.95 9.35 3.25
CA LEU A 67 -4.67 10.44 2.60
C LEU A 67 -3.91 10.98 1.39
N ASP A 68 -2.59 11.18 1.51
CA ASP A 68 -1.73 11.62 0.41
C ASP A 68 -1.71 10.63 -0.75
N PHE A 69 -1.64 9.34 -0.46
CA PHE A 69 -1.71 8.29 -1.48
C PHE A 69 -3.05 8.34 -2.24
N ALA A 70 -4.17 8.41 -1.51
CA ALA A 70 -5.49 8.54 -2.10
C ALA A 70 -5.63 9.82 -2.93
N LYS A 71 -5.13 10.95 -2.42
CA LYS A 71 -5.14 12.24 -3.12
C LYS A 71 -4.39 12.15 -4.45
N LYS A 72 -3.18 11.58 -4.45
CA LYS A 72 -2.38 11.43 -5.68
C LYS A 72 -3.14 10.62 -6.73
N ILE A 73 -3.78 9.52 -6.34
CA ILE A 73 -4.59 8.72 -7.26
C ILE A 73 -5.76 9.53 -7.79
N ASN A 74 -6.53 10.18 -6.92
CA ASN A 74 -7.69 10.97 -7.31
C ASN A 74 -7.33 12.09 -8.30
N ASP A 75 -6.20 12.78 -8.05
CA ASP A 75 -5.69 13.83 -8.93
C ASP A 75 -5.24 13.27 -10.28
N MET A 76 -4.48 12.16 -10.28
CA MET A 76 -3.91 11.55 -11.50
C MET A 76 -4.96 10.92 -12.41
N THR A 77 -6.09 10.45 -11.86
CA THR A 77 -7.18 9.87 -12.64
C THR A 77 -8.19 10.92 -13.12
N GLY A 78 -8.01 12.20 -12.78
CA GLY A 78 -8.98 13.25 -13.11
C GLY A 78 -10.37 12.98 -12.50
N GLY A 79 -10.43 12.20 -11.43
CA GLY A 79 -11.65 11.80 -10.76
C GLY A 79 -12.32 10.53 -11.30
N ASP A 80 -11.82 9.89 -12.36
CA ASP A 80 -12.40 8.63 -12.89
C ASP A 80 -12.34 7.48 -11.84
N LEU A 81 -11.37 7.55 -10.93
CA LEU A 81 -11.29 6.74 -9.72
C LEU A 81 -11.16 7.67 -8.52
N LYS A 82 -12.01 7.46 -7.51
CA LYS A 82 -12.01 8.19 -6.25
C LYS A 82 -11.80 7.24 -5.08
N ILE A 83 -10.72 7.44 -4.33
CA ILE A 83 -10.44 6.76 -3.07
C ILE A 83 -10.85 7.68 -1.91
N GLU A 84 -11.73 7.19 -1.06
CA GLU A 84 -12.06 7.79 0.25
C GLU A 84 -11.36 6.99 1.35
N VAL A 85 -10.57 7.66 2.19
CA VAL A 85 -9.84 7.01 3.28
C VAL A 85 -10.53 7.30 4.60
N LEU A 86 -10.95 6.23 5.27
CA LEU A 86 -11.55 6.25 6.58
C LEU A 86 -10.48 6.04 7.67
N PRO A 87 -10.67 6.62 8.88
CA PRO A 87 -9.74 6.42 9.98
C PRO A 87 -9.84 5.00 10.58
N ALA A 88 -8.89 4.67 11.46
CA ALA A 88 -8.92 3.41 12.20
C ALA A 88 -10.25 3.20 12.93
N GLY A 89 -10.79 1.98 12.82
CA GLY A 89 -12.02 1.59 13.52
C GLY A 89 -13.32 2.06 12.88
N ALA A 90 -13.29 2.82 11.77
CA ALA A 90 -14.50 3.38 11.16
C ALA A 90 -15.46 2.31 10.59
N VAL A 91 -14.92 1.20 10.08
CA VAL A 91 -15.69 0.07 9.52
C VAL A 91 -15.35 -1.21 10.26
N VAL A 92 -14.05 -1.48 10.47
CA VAL A 92 -13.56 -2.64 11.24
C VAL A 92 -12.47 -2.22 12.22
N PRO A 93 -12.28 -2.95 13.33
CA PRO A 93 -11.11 -2.77 14.19
C PRO A 93 -9.80 -2.88 13.40
N ALA A 94 -8.74 -2.21 13.86
CA ALA A 94 -7.49 -2.09 13.11
C ALA A 94 -6.88 -3.44 12.69
N PHE A 95 -6.93 -4.46 13.55
CA PHE A 95 -6.43 -5.81 13.26
C PHE A 95 -7.33 -6.60 12.28
N GLY A 96 -8.53 -6.10 11.97
CA GLY A 96 -9.47 -6.70 11.02
C GLY A 96 -9.33 -6.21 9.59
N LEU A 97 -8.42 -5.26 9.31
CA LEU A 97 -8.34 -4.61 8.00
C LEU A 97 -8.12 -5.60 6.85
N LEU A 98 -7.16 -6.52 6.97
CA LEU A 98 -6.82 -7.47 5.91
C LEU A 98 -8.02 -8.36 5.54
N ASP A 99 -8.79 -8.82 6.52
CA ASP A 99 -9.96 -9.65 6.30
C ASP A 99 -11.09 -8.84 5.65
N ALA A 100 -11.28 -7.60 6.05
CA ALA A 100 -12.29 -6.72 5.48
C ALA A 100 -12.02 -6.44 4.00
N VAL A 101 -10.76 -6.21 3.62
CA VAL A 101 -10.38 -6.04 2.20
C VAL A 101 -10.54 -7.36 1.45
N SER A 102 -10.04 -8.47 2.00
CA SER A 102 -10.11 -9.78 1.33
C SER A 102 -11.55 -10.23 1.05
N LYS A 103 -12.50 -9.88 1.94
CA LYS A 103 -13.93 -10.18 1.81
C LYS A 103 -14.70 -9.16 0.97
N GLY A 104 -14.05 -8.09 0.50
CA GLY A 104 -14.71 -7.00 -0.24
C GLY A 104 -15.64 -6.12 0.61
N THR A 105 -15.48 -6.13 1.95
CA THR A 105 -16.17 -5.17 2.84
C THR A 105 -15.57 -3.76 2.70
N LEU A 106 -14.26 -3.68 2.44
CA LEU A 106 -13.52 -2.50 2.04
C LEU A 106 -12.83 -2.78 0.70
N ASP A 107 -12.67 -1.76 -0.14
CA ASP A 107 -11.97 -1.90 -1.43
C ASP A 107 -10.44 -1.88 -1.27
N GLY A 108 -9.97 -1.41 -0.11
CA GLY A 108 -8.55 -1.40 0.23
C GLY A 108 -8.28 -0.84 1.62
N GLY A 109 -7.01 -0.60 1.90
CA GLY A 109 -6.61 -0.06 3.19
C GLY A 109 -5.14 0.28 3.27
N HIS A 110 -4.77 0.96 4.35
CA HIS A 110 -3.40 1.32 4.66
C HIS A 110 -3.06 0.89 6.09
N GLY A 111 -1.98 0.13 6.25
CA GLY A 111 -1.59 -0.40 7.55
C GLY A 111 -0.23 -1.07 7.51
N VAL A 112 0.10 -1.76 8.60
CA VAL A 112 1.37 -2.45 8.80
C VAL A 112 1.19 -3.97 8.76
N LEU A 113 2.13 -4.67 8.14
CA LEU A 113 2.05 -6.12 7.95
C LEU A 113 2.11 -6.89 9.28
N GLY A 114 2.84 -6.37 10.28
CA GLY A 114 3.00 -6.97 11.61
C GLY A 114 1.69 -7.17 12.37
N TYR A 115 0.63 -6.43 12.06
CA TYR A 115 -0.70 -6.66 12.65
C TYR A 115 -1.34 -7.99 12.20
N ASN A 116 -0.82 -8.59 11.13
CA ASN A 116 -1.25 -9.89 10.62
C ASN A 116 -0.35 -11.04 11.09
N TYR A 117 0.55 -10.80 12.05
CA TYR A 117 1.46 -11.80 12.62
C TYR A 117 0.73 -13.08 13.06
N GLY A 118 -0.41 -12.96 13.75
CA GLY A 118 -1.20 -14.11 14.21
C GLY A 118 -1.84 -14.94 13.09
N LYS A 119 -1.89 -14.43 11.86
CA LYS A 119 -2.36 -15.17 10.67
C LYS A 119 -1.21 -15.92 9.99
N GLN A 120 -0.05 -15.27 9.90
CA GLN A 120 1.18 -15.82 9.34
C GLN A 120 2.37 -15.04 9.90
N ASN A 121 3.19 -15.71 10.70
CA ASN A 121 4.31 -15.07 11.40
C ASN A 121 5.34 -14.45 10.44
N ALA A 122 5.50 -15.03 9.23
CA ALA A 122 6.39 -14.51 8.20
C ALA A 122 5.99 -13.11 7.70
N LEU A 123 4.72 -12.68 7.84
CA LEU A 123 4.31 -11.32 7.50
C LEU A 123 5.00 -10.27 8.37
N ALA A 124 5.33 -10.62 9.62
CA ALA A 124 6.06 -9.71 10.49
C ALA A 124 7.52 -9.51 10.06
N LEU A 125 8.11 -10.38 9.22
CA LEU A 125 9.46 -10.16 8.68
C LEU A 125 9.56 -8.95 7.74
N PHE A 126 8.42 -8.46 7.23
CA PHE A 126 8.35 -7.25 6.41
C PHE A 126 8.22 -5.96 7.23
N SER A 127 7.96 -6.06 8.55
CA SER A 127 7.71 -4.90 9.41
C SER A 127 8.50 -4.88 10.72
N SER A 128 9.02 -6.03 11.17
CA SER A 128 9.74 -6.19 12.43
C SER A 128 11.22 -6.42 12.17
N GLY A 129 12.06 -5.80 13.00
CA GLY A 129 13.50 -6.00 12.96
C GLY A 129 13.96 -7.30 13.63
N PRO A 130 15.22 -7.72 13.38
CA PRO A 130 16.06 -7.26 12.29
C PRO A 130 15.59 -8.04 11.05
N ALA A 131 15.22 -7.36 9.97
CA ALA A 131 14.84 -8.01 8.72
C ALA A 131 16.08 -8.71 8.10
N PHE A 132 16.56 -9.78 8.74
CA PHE A 132 17.86 -10.42 8.50
C PHE A 132 19.06 -9.45 8.49
N GLY A 133 19.02 -8.41 9.35
CA GLY A 133 20.06 -7.38 9.42
C GLY A 133 19.96 -6.30 8.34
N MET A 134 18.87 -6.28 7.55
CA MET A 134 18.60 -5.22 6.59
C MET A 134 18.12 -3.94 7.27
N ASP A 135 18.60 -2.80 6.77
CA ASP A 135 17.97 -1.52 7.05
C ASP A 135 16.71 -1.31 6.19
N ALA A 136 16.02 -0.19 6.45
CA ALA A 136 14.80 0.21 5.76
C ALA A 136 14.95 0.21 4.21
N ASN A 137 16.04 0.78 3.70
CA ASN A 137 16.28 0.88 2.26
C ASN A 137 16.65 -0.46 1.64
N MET A 138 17.36 -1.32 2.37
CA MET A 138 17.65 -2.69 1.95
C MET A 138 16.36 -3.51 1.84
N VAL A 139 15.44 -3.42 2.81
CA VAL A 139 14.12 -4.07 2.72
C VAL A 139 13.34 -3.54 1.52
N LEU A 140 13.34 -2.23 1.28
CA LEU A 140 12.70 -1.65 0.09
C LEU A 140 13.29 -2.19 -1.22
N ALA A 141 14.61 -2.23 -1.32
CA ALA A 141 15.32 -2.71 -2.50
C ALA A 141 15.05 -4.21 -2.72
N TRP A 142 15.10 -5.03 -1.67
CA TRP A 142 14.76 -6.45 -1.73
C TRP A 142 13.30 -6.67 -2.11
N HIS A 143 12.37 -5.90 -1.56
CA HIS A 143 10.96 -5.99 -1.92
C HIS A 143 10.75 -5.70 -3.41
N LYS A 144 11.43 -4.68 -3.93
CA LYS A 144 11.25 -4.21 -5.31
C LYS A 144 12.01 -5.01 -6.36
N TYR A 145 13.20 -5.52 -6.03
CA TYR A 145 14.13 -6.12 -6.98
C TYR A 145 14.63 -7.51 -6.58
N GLY A 146 14.49 -7.90 -5.32
CA GLY A 146 15.03 -9.13 -4.74
C GLY A 146 14.02 -10.25 -4.50
N GLY A 147 12.80 -10.13 -5.05
CA GLY A 147 11.75 -11.15 -4.93
C GLY A 147 10.82 -10.99 -3.72
N GLY A 148 10.98 -9.94 -2.92
CA GLY A 148 10.17 -9.76 -1.71
C GLY A 148 8.69 -9.47 -2.01
N LYS A 149 8.36 -8.83 -3.14
CA LYS A 149 6.97 -8.64 -3.58
C LYS A 149 6.29 -9.97 -3.89
N GLU A 150 6.95 -10.85 -4.62
CA GLU A 150 6.43 -12.17 -4.99
C GLU A 150 6.28 -13.07 -3.77
N LEU A 151 7.22 -12.99 -2.82
CA LEU A 151 7.12 -13.68 -1.53
C LEU A 151 5.94 -13.15 -0.70
N LEU A 152 5.73 -11.84 -0.64
CA LEU A 152 4.60 -11.26 0.06
C LEU A 152 3.26 -11.72 -0.54
N ALA A 153 3.15 -11.76 -1.87
CA ALA A 153 1.95 -12.28 -2.54
C ALA A 153 1.68 -13.74 -2.14
N LYS A 154 2.71 -14.60 -2.15
CA LYS A 154 2.58 -16.01 -1.70
C LYS A 154 2.13 -16.12 -0.24
N LEU A 155 2.60 -15.23 0.64
CA LEU A 155 2.17 -15.21 2.03
C LEU A 155 0.70 -14.86 2.17
N TYR A 156 0.20 -13.87 1.41
CA TYR A 156 -1.23 -13.55 1.39
C TYR A 156 -2.05 -14.72 0.83
N ASP A 157 -1.62 -15.34 -0.27
CA ASP A 157 -2.30 -16.51 -0.84
C ASP A 157 -2.39 -17.66 0.18
N ALA A 158 -1.32 -17.92 0.93
CA ALA A 158 -1.25 -18.98 1.94
C ALA A 158 -2.25 -18.80 3.09
N ILE A 159 -2.69 -17.57 3.36
CA ILE A 159 -3.72 -17.26 4.37
C ILE A 159 -5.09 -16.95 3.74
N GLY A 160 -5.27 -17.21 2.44
CA GLY A 160 -6.51 -16.92 1.72
C GLY A 160 -6.79 -15.42 1.55
N GLY A 161 -5.75 -14.58 1.62
CA GLY A 161 -5.85 -13.14 1.44
C GLY A 161 -6.10 -12.79 -0.03
N ASN A 162 -7.23 -12.17 -0.32
CA ASN A 162 -7.58 -11.68 -1.65
C ASN A 162 -7.22 -10.19 -1.76
N VAL A 163 -5.91 -9.91 -1.79
CA VAL A 163 -5.39 -8.53 -1.78
C VAL A 163 -4.19 -8.37 -2.70
N VAL A 164 -4.02 -7.16 -3.23
CA VAL A 164 -2.79 -6.73 -3.87
C VAL A 164 -2.10 -5.71 -2.97
N SER A 165 -0.88 -6.02 -2.54
CA SER A 165 -0.13 -5.15 -1.65
C SER A 165 0.76 -4.19 -2.45
N PHE A 166 0.68 -2.90 -2.09
CA PHE A 166 1.54 -1.85 -2.60
C PHE A 166 2.36 -1.30 -1.45
N LEU A 167 3.67 -1.53 -1.47
CA LEU A 167 4.55 -0.98 -0.45
C LEU A 167 4.68 0.54 -0.65
N THR A 168 4.24 1.32 0.32
CA THR A 168 4.26 2.80 0.28
C THR A 168 5.63 3.38 0.59
N GLY A 169 6.40 2.71 1.43
CA GLY A 169 7.78 3.09 1.75
C GLY A 169 8.35 2.19 2.83
N PRO A 170 9.68 2.26 3.06
CA PRO A 170 10.29 1.53 4.14
C PRO A 170 10.17 2.30 5.45
N MET A 171 10.06 1.59 6.57
CA MET A 171 10.08 2.18 7.91
C MET A 171 11.51 2.18 8.45
N PRO A 172 12.05 3.33 8.91
CA PRO A 172 13.34 3.38 9.58
C PRO A 172 13.26 2.69 10.96
N THR A 173 14.43 2.52 11.57
CA THR A 173 14.54 1.97 12.94
C THR A 173 13.67 2.76 13.90
N GLN A 174 12.85 2.04 14.66
CA GLN A 174 11.95 2.59 15.65
C GLN A 174 12.62 2.66 17.02
N PRO A 175 12.27 3.64 17.87
CA PRO A 175 12.74 3.65 19.25
C PRO A 175 12.20 2.44 20.01
N PHE A 176 12.92 2.01 21.05
CA PHE A 176 12.49 0.87 21.86
C PHE A 176 11.15 1.12 22.58
N GLY A 177 10.83 2.38 22.88
CA GLY A 177 9.52 2.77 23.38
C GLY A 177 9.57 3.74 24.55
N TRP A 178 8.41 3.89 25.19
CA TRP A 178 8.16 4.75 26.34
C TRP A 178 7.84 3.89 27.55
N PHE A 179 8.39 4.25 28.70
CA PHE A 179 8.33 3.43 29.91
C PHE A 179 8.10 4.29 31.13
N LYS A 180 7.22 3.83 32.04
CA LYS A 180 6.96 4.50 33.33
C LYS A 180 8.17 4.46 34.28
N LYS A 181 9.07 3.49 34.07
CA LYS A 181 10.32 3.30 34.82
C LYS A 181 11.47 3.07 33.84
N PRO A 182 12.69 3.53 34.15
CA PRO A 182 13.86 3.26 33.31
C PRO A 182 14.11 1.77 33.10
N ILE A 183 14.44 1.38 31.87
CA ILE A 183 14.88 0.03 31.49
C ILE A 183 16.37 0.10 31.17
N THR A 184 17.21 -0.50 32.01
CA THR A 184 18.67 -0.37 31.96
C THR A 184 19.39 -1.71 31.81
N LYS A 185 18.71 -2.80 32.11
CA LYS A 185 19.21 -4.18 32.02
C LYS A 185 18.08 -5.12 31.66
N THR A 186 18.42 -6.31 31.19
CA THR A 186 17.47 -7.34 30.74
C THR A 186 16.48 -7.78 31.81
N GLU A 187 16.89 -7.75 33.08
CA GLU A 187 16.02 -8.15 34.20
C GLU A 187 14.84 -7.20 34.40
N ASP A 188 14.96 -5.94 33.97
CA ASP A 188 13.91 -4.93 34.08
C ASP A 188 12.70 -5.25 33.18
N LEU A 189 12.87 -6.16 32.20
CA LEU A 189 11.79 -6.62 31.32
C LEU A 189 10.91 -7.69 31.98
N LYS A 190 11.37 -8.36 33.04
CA LYS A 190 10.63 -9.45 33.68
C LYS A 190 9.37 -8.90 34.35
N GLY A 191 8.21 -9.39 33.92
CA GLY A 191 6.91 -8.97 34.40
C GLY A 191 6.45 -7.60 33.86
N LEU A 192 7.24 -6.95 33.00
CA LEU A 192 6.87 -5.66 32.40
C LEU A 192 5.61 -5.83 31.55
N LYS A 193 4.53 -5.10 31.84
CA LYS A 193 3.34 -5.09 30.99
C LYS A 193 3.63 -4.23 29.76
N PHE A 194 4.08 -4.88 28.69
CA PHE A 194 4.65 -4.19 27.54
C PHE A 194 3.74 -4.32 26.31
N ARG A 195 3.46 -3.21 25.63
CA ARG A 195 2.80 -3.24 24.33
C ARG A 195 3.85 -3.23 23.23
N THR A 196 3.83 -4.28 22.42
CA THR A 196 4.58 -4.39 21.17
C THR A 196 3.74 -5.12 20.12
N ASN A 197 4.22 -5.19 18.87
CA ASN A 197 3.57 -5.93 17.79
C ASN A 197 4.55 -6.80 16.97
N GLY A 198 4.00 -7.70 16.15
CA GLY A 198 4.79 -8.56 15.26
C GLY A 198 5.67 -9.57 16.02
N LEU A 199 6.84 -9.91 15.46
CA LEU A 199 7.79 -10.87 16.07
C LEU A 199 8.34 -10.42 17.42
N ALA A 200 8.29 -9.13 17.71
CA ALA A 200 8.70 -8.61 19.01
C ALA A 200 7.80 -9.12 20.14
N ILE A 201 6.56 -9.56 19.85
CA ILE A 201 5.68 -10.18 20.85
C ILE A 201 6.36 -11.41 21.46
N ASP A 202 6.82 -12.34 20.62
CA ASP A 202 7.47 -13.57 21.08
C ASP A 202 8.79 -13.25 21.78
N LEU A 203 9.59 -12.35 21.19
CA LEU A 203 10.88 -11.94 21.75
C LEU A 203 10.74 -11.43 23.19
N PHE A 204 9.86 -10.44 23.41
CA PHE A 204 9.71 -9.86 24.75
C PHE A 204 9.01 -10.80 25.71
N THR A 205 8.12 -11.68 25.23
CA THR A 205 7.53 -12.74 26.05
C THR A 205 8.60 -13.72 26.55
N GLU A 206 9.50 -14.17 25.68
CA GLU A 206 10.63 -15.04 26.05
C GLU A 206 11.63 -14.34 26.99
N MET A 207 11.77 -13.02 26.88
CA MET A 207 12.53 -12.21 27.83
C MET A 207 11.82 -12.01 29.19
N GLY A 208 10.60 -12.50 29.33
CA GLY A 208 9.83 -12.52 30.57
C GLY A 208 8.84 -11.36 30.74
N ALA A 209 8.60 -10.55 29.72
CA ALA A 209 7.60 -9.49 29.75
C ALA A 209 6.17 -10.06 29.61
N ALA A 210 5.19 -9.36 30.16
CA ALA A 210 3.77 -9.64 29.93
C ALA A 210 3.29 -8.81 28.72
N VAL A 211 3.37 -9.39 27.52
CA VAL A 211 3.08 -8.66 26.29
C VAL A 211 1.59 -8.62 25.98
N ASN A 212 1.08 -7.44 25.60
CA ASN A 212 -0.27 -7.28 25.06
C ASN A 212 -0.29 -6.43 23.79
N ALA A 213 -0.90 -6.91 22.72
CA ALA A 213 -1.02 -6.18 21.46
C ALA A 213 -2.26 -5.26 21.49
N LEU A 214 -2.06 -3.96 21.29
CA LEU A 214 -3.13 -2.97 21.17
C LEU A 214 -2.99 -2.16 19.87
N PRO A 215 -4.09 -1.73 19.25
CA PRO A 215 -4.04 -0.77 18.16
C PRO A 215 -3.57 0.60 18.65
N GLY A 216 -3.01 1.42 17.74
CA GLY A 216 -2.37 2.69 18.09
C GLY A 216 -3.19 3.62 18.98
N GLY A 217 -4.49 3.75 18.72
CA GLY A 217 -5.39 4.63 19.48
C GLY A 217 -5.67 4.20 20.92
N GLU A 218 -5.30 2.98 21.31
CA GLU A 218 -5.55 2.43 22.64
C GLU A 218 -4.30 2.43 23.54
N ILE A 219 -3.11 2.70 22.98
CA ILE A 219 -1.84 2.55 23.70
C ILE A 219 -1.69 3.60 24.81
N VAL A 220 -1.81 4.89 24.49
CA VAL A 220 -1.64 5.97 25.45
C VAL A 220 -2.71 5.91 26.56
N PRO A 221 -4.01 5.70 26.27
CA PRO A 221 -5.00 5.45 27.32
C PRO A 221 -4.68 4.24 28.23
N ALA A 222 -4.06 3.18 27.70
CA ALA A 222 -3.66 2.02 28.49
C ALA A 222 -2.43 2.29 29.36
N LEU A 223 -1.47 3.09 28.88
CA LEU A 223 -0.33 3.59 29.68
C LEU A 223 -0.80 4.52 30.81
N ASP A 224 -1.70 5.46 30.51
CA ASP A 224 -2.23 6.43 31.48
C ASP A 224 -2.94 5.72 32.64
N ARG A 225 -3.76 4.71 32.33
CA ARG A 225 -4.52 3.92 33.31
C ARG A 225 -3.69 2.86 34.05
N GLY A 226 -2.40 2.72 33.76
CA GLY A 226 -1.53 1.71 34.36
C GLY A 226 -1.85 0.26 33.95
N LEU A 227 -2.53 0.09 32.82
CA LEU A 227 -2.70 -1.24 32.21
C LEU A 227 -1.41 -1.71 31.54
N LEU A 228 -0.59 -0.78 31.08
CA LEU A 228 0.75 -0.99 30.54
C LEU A 228 1.79 -0.25 31.40
N ASP A 229 2.97 -0.85 31.54
CA ASP A 229 4.14 -0.25 32.16
C ASP A 229 5.08 0.40 31.13
N GLY A 230 4.96 -0.05 29.87
CA GLY A 230 5.65 0.54 28.73
C GLY A 230 5.05 0.13 27.40
N ALA A 231 5.39 0.85 26.34
CA ALA A 231 4.94 0.53 24.99
C ALA A 231 5.88 1.10 23.92
N GLU A 232 6.02 0.34 22.83
CA GLU A 232 6.53 0.85 21.55
C GLU A 232 5.37 1.23 20.62
N PHE A 233 5.62 2.16 19.70
CA PHE A 233 4.67 2.44 18.62
C PHE A 233 5.33 2.69 17.26
N ASN A 234 6.04 3.81 17.07
CA ASN A 234 6.62 4.06 15.75
C ASN A 234 7.85 4.97 15.71
N ASN A 235 7.70 6.28 15.90
CA ASN A 235 8.75 7.26 15.67
C ASN A 235 8.47 8.54 16.47
N ALA A 236 9.47 9.40 16.64
CA ALA A 236 9.35 10.58 17.50
C ALA A 236 8.17 11.52 17.13
N ALA A 237 7.81 11.63 15.85
CA ALA A 237 6.67 12.46 15.43
C ALA A 237 5.34 11.80 15.79
N SER A 238 5.16 10.53 15.43
CA SER A 238 4.00 9.71 15.79
C SER A 238 3.80 9.63 17.30
N ASP A 239 4.85 9.28 18.04
CA ASP A 239 4.80 9.08 19.48
C ASP A 239 4.45 10.39 20.21
N ARG A 240 5.02 11.51 19.76
CA ARG A 240 4.66 12.83 20.28
C ARG A 240 3.21 13.19 19.94
N ALA A 241 2.76 12.96 18.71
CA ALA A 241 1.40 13.29 18.29
C ALA A 241 0.34 12.49 19.06
N LEU A 242 0.65 11.26 19.47
CA LEU A 242 -0.22 10.42 20.28
C LEU A 242 -0.19 10.77 21.78
N GLY A 243 0.78 11.56 22.25
CA GLY A 243 0.89 11.97 23.65
C GLY A 243 1.64 10.98 24.54
N PHE A 244 2.50 10.12 23.98
CA PHE A 244 3.36 9.25 24.79
C PHE A 244 4.22 9.98 25.82
N PRO A 245 4.80 11.17 25.54
CA PRO A 245 5.60 11.89 26.52
C PRO A 245 4.82 12.40 27.75
N ASP A 246 3.49 12.47 27.64
CA ASP A 246 2.62 13.08 28.65
C ASP A 246 2.11 12.07 29.70
N VAL A 247 2.42 10.78 29.53
CA VAL A 247 1.94 9.68 30.39
C VAL A 247 3.05 8.94 31.10
#